data_AF-A0A7R9FBS3-F1
#
_entry.id   AF-A0A7R9FBS3-F1
#
_cell.length_a   1.000
_cell.length_b   1.000
_cell.length_c   1.000
_cell.angle_alpha   90.00
_cell.angle_beta   90.00
_cell.angle_gamma   90.00
#
_symmetry.space_group_name_H-M   'P 1'
#
loop_
_entity.id
_entity.type
_entity.pdbx_description
1 polymer ?
#
loop_
_entity_poly.entity_id
_entity_poly.type
_entity_poly.pdbx_seq_one_letter_code
_entity_poly.pdbx_strand_id
1 'polypeptide(L)'
;MFLYKFLSSRWRVQKIAKEIKEQIDEFRPHVSLIQALRDRGLRLRHWEEISYKTGIQISMTPNLTFRKCLEAGLGDYADVVVQVAESAGKEFALEQTLIKMQTEWESIVIELTAYKDTGTFIMKISDEVTQMLDDHLILTQQMSFSPFKGEFEEQLTEWEDKLHLTQFVLEEWMECQK
;
A
#
# COMPACT_ATOMS: atom_id res chain seq x y z
N MET A 1 -2.49 -43.56 -7.15
CA MET A 1 -3.06 -44.86 -6.70
C MET A 1 -2.36 -45.45 -5.46
N PHE A 2 -1.03 -45.29 -5.28
CA PHE A 2 -0.30 -45.81 -4.12
C PHE A 2 -0.63 -45.13 -2.77
N LEU A 3 -0.81 -43.81 -2.74
CA LEU A 3 -1.24 -43.07 -1.55
C LEU A 3 -2.60 -43.52 -1.01
N TYR A 4 -3.54 -43.82 -1.90
CA TYR A 4 -4.89 -44.27 -1.51
C TYR A 4 -4.87 -45.69 -0.90
N LYS A 5 -4.04 -46.59 -1.42
CA LYS A 5 -3.84 -47.95 -0.84
C LYS A 5 -3.04 -47.94 0.48
N PHE A 6 -2.08 -47.01 0.63
CA PHE A 6 -1.30 -46.84 1.85
C PHE A 6 -2.14 -46.26 3.01
N LEU A 7 -3.08 -45.36 2.70
CA LEU A 7 -4.05 -44.84 3.66
C LEU A 7 -5.19 -45.83 3.95
N SER A 8 -5.60 -46.63 2.96
CA SER A 8 -6.68 -47.63 3.06
C SER A 8 -6.43 -48.77 4.06
N SER A 9 -5.17 -49.08 4.38
CA SER A 9 -4.81 -50.26 5.20
C SER A 9 -4.62 -49.95 6.69
N ARG A 10 -4.76 -48.68 7.10
CA ARG A 10 -4.56 -48.25 8.49
C ARG A 10 -5.69 -47.32 8.91
N TRP A 11 -6.79 -47.89 9.43
CA TRP A 11 -7.97 -47.15 9.92
C TRP A 11 -7.61 -45.97 10.87
N ARG A 12 -6.53 -46.10 11.64
CA ARG A 12 -5.99 -45.02 12.49
C ARG A 12 -5.55 -43.80 11.68
N VAL A 13 -4.90 -44.01 10.53
CA VAL A 13 -4.42 -42.94 9.65
C VAL A 13 -5.59 -42.27 8.94
N GLN A 14 -6.61 -43.02 8.53
CA GLN A 14 -7.85 -42.43 7.98
C GLN A 14 -8.60 -41.60 9.02
N LYS A 15 -8.68 -42.08 10.26
CA LYS A 15 -9.31 -41.33 11.36
C LYS A 15 -8.61 -39.99 11.59
N ILE A 16 -7.27 -40.02 11.71
CA ILE A 16 -6.46 -38.80 11.87
C ILE A 16 -6.62 -37.86 10.66
N ALA A 17 -6.62 -38.39 9.43
CA ALA A 17 -6.79 -37.57 8.23
C ALA A 17 -8.17 -36.90 8.16
N LYS A 18 -9.23 -37.59 8.58
CA LYS A 18 -10.59 -37.05 8.66
C LYS A 18 -10.68 -35.94 9.69
N GLU A 19 -10.09 -36.15 10.86
CA GLU A 19 -10.05 -35.17 11.95
C GLU A 19 -9.28 -33.89 11.56
N ILE A 20 -8.10 -34.03 10.94
CA ILE A 20 -7.33 -32.88 10.43
C ILE A 20 -8.13 -32.14 9.35
N LYS A 21 -8.80 -32.88 8.45
CA LYS A 21 -9.63 -32.26 7.41
C LYS A 21 -10.78 -31.46 8.01
N GLU A 22 -11.47 -32.00 9.01
CA GLU A 22 -12.55 -31.31 9.73
C GLU A 22 -12.03 -30.03 10.39
N GLN A 23 -10.86 -30.06 11.04
CA GLN A 23 -10.23 -28.86 11.61
C GLN A 23 -9.89 -27.81 10.53
N ILE A 24 -9.40 -28.24 9.36
CA ILE A 24 -9.11 -27.31 8.25
C ILE A 24 -10.40 -26.69 7.71
N ASP A 25 -11.44 -27.49 7.52
CA ASP A 25 -12.72 -27.04 7.01
C ASP A 25 -13.40 -26.06 7.99
N GLU A 26 -13.27 -26.29 9.30
CA GLU A 26 -13.70 -25.36 10.37
C GLU A 26 -12.90 -24.05 10.39
N PHE A 27 -11.59 -24.11 10.14
CA PHE A 27 -10.75 -22.91 10.15
C PHE A 27 -10.87 -22.08 8.85
N ARG A 28 -11.23 -22.71 7.74
CA ARG A 28 -11.25 -22.08 6.41
C ARG A 28 -12.02 -20.74 6.33
N PRO A 29 -13.20 -20.57 6.95
CA PRO A 29 -13.92 -19.29 6.93
C PRO A 29 -13.15 -18.13 7.59
N HIS A 30 -12.23 -18.44 8.50
CA HIS A 30 -11.45 -17.44 9.24
C HIS A 30 -10.23 -16.92 8.48
N VAL A 31 -9.90 -17.50 7.32
CA VAL A 31 -8.70 -17.16 6.54
C VAL A 31 -8.76 -15.71 6.01
N SER A 32 -9.91 -15.25 5.53
CA SER A 32 -10.08 -13.88 5.06
C SER A 32 -9.91 -12.88 6.21
N LEU A 33 -10.46 -13.19 7.38
CA LEU A 33 -10.35 -12.34 8.57
C LEU A 33 -8.89 -12.21 9.04
N ILE A 34 -8.14 -13.31 9.13
CA ILE A 34 -6.73 -13.22 9.52
C ILE A 34 -5.87 -12.49 8.48
N GLN A 35 -6.20 -12.59 7.19
CA GLN A 35 -5.55 -11.81 6.15
C GLN A 35 -5.85 -10.32 6.31
N ALA A 36 -7.12 -9.96 6.50
CA ALA A 36 -7.56 -8.57 6.71
C ALA A 36 -6.88 -7.93 7.93
N LEU A 37 -6.86 -8.62 9.07
CA LEU A 37 -6.22 -8.12 10.31
C LEU A 37 -4.69 -7.95 10.19
N ARG A 38 -4.06 -8.52 9.15
CA ARG A 38 -2.63 -8.42 8.88
C ARG A 38 -2.29 -7.39 7.80
N ASP A 39 -3.29 -6.69 7.27
CA ASP A 39 -3.04 -5.62 6.29
C ASP A 39 -2.18 -4.52 6.92
N ARG A 40 -1.12 -4.12 6.21
CA ARG A 40 -0.15 -3.11 6.69
C ARG A 40 -0.71 -1.69 6.66
N GLY A 41 -1.78 -1.46 5.91
CA GLY A 41 -2.50 -0.20 5.88
C GLY A 41 -3.39 0.03 7.10
N LEU A 42 -3.63 -0.99 7.94
CA LEU A 42 -4.41 -0.81 9.17
C LEU A 42 -3.70 0.13 10.14
N ARG A 43 -4.38 1.22 10.49
CA ARG A 43 -3.94 2.28 11.41
C ARG A 43 -5.00 2.46 12.49
N LEU A 44 -4.69 3.24 13.52
CA LEU A 44 -5.59 3.46 14.66
C LEU A 44 -7.03 3.78 14.24
N ARG A 45 -7.23 4.71 13.30
CA ARG A 45 -8.55 5.07 12.75
C ARG A 45 -9.34 3.88 12.19
N HIS A 46 -8.67 2.93 11.54
CA HIS A 46 -9.30 1.74 10.98
C HIS A 46 -9.74 0.78 12.10
N TRP A 47 -8.96 0.67 13.17
CA TRP A 47 -9.33 -0.11 14.36
C TRP A 47 -10.47 0.53 15.13
N GLU A 48 -10.51 1.86 15.20
CA GLU A 48 -11.63 2.62 15.78
C GLU A 48 -12.90 2.43 14.95
N GLU A 49 -12.79 2.45 13.61
CA GLU A 49 -13.91 2.18 12.70
C GLU A 49 -14.43 0.74 12.85
N ILE A 50 -13.54 -0.25 12.93
CA ILE A 50 -13.92 -1.64 13.20
C ILE A 50 -14.63 -1.73 14.56
N SER A 51 -14.08 -1.11 15.59
CA SER A 51 -14.67 -1.14 16.94
C SER A 51 -16.04 -0.46 16.97
N TYR A 52 -16.21 0.63 16.24
CA TYR A 52 -17.48 1.34 16.11
C TYR A 52 -18.54 0.49 15.39
N LYS A 53 -18.19 -0.13 14.25
CA LYS A 53 -19.14 -0.92 13.44
C LYS A 53 -19.52 -2.26 14.07
N THR A 54 -18.61 -2.87 14.84
CA THR A 54 -18.83 -4.18 15.46
C THR A 54 -19.30 -4.09 16.90
N GLY A 55 -19.08 -2.96 17.57
CA GLY A 55 -19.27 -2.82 19.02
C GLY A 55 -18.20 -3.52 19.87
N ILE A 56 -17.20 -4.16 19.22
CA ILE A 56 -16.13 -4.90 19.88
C ILE A 56 -14.94 -3.97 20.05
N GLN A 57 -14.53 -3.70 21.28
CA GLN A 57 -13.33 -2.89 21.54
C GLN A 57 -12.08 -3.69 21.20
N ILE A 58 -11.48 -3.41 20.04
CA ILE A 58 -10.28 -4.07 19.56
C ILE A 58 -9.27 -3.06 19.02
N SER A 59 -8.01 -3.25 19.36
CA SER A 59 -6.91 -2.42 18.87
C SER A 59 -5.65 -3.25 18.65
N MET A 60 -4.82 -2.82 17.71
CA MET A 60 -3.52 -3.44 17.45
C MET A 60 -2.61 -3.21 18.66
N THR A 61 -2.52 -4.22 19.52
CA THR A 61 -1.57 -4.26 20.63
C THR A 61 -0.59 -5.42 20.43
N PRO A 62 0.64 -5.36 20.97
CA PRO A 62 1.59 -6.47 20.88
C PRO A 62 1.06 -7.80 21.42
N ASN A 63 0.04 -7.75 22.27
CA ASN A 63 -0.58 -8.91 22.91
C ASN A 63 -1.87 -9.38 22.21
N LEU A 64 -2.28 -8.73 21.12
CA LEU A 64 -3.45 -9.15 20.34
C LEU A 64 -3.11 -10.45 19.61
N THR A 65 -3.92 -11.48 19.81
CA THR A 65 -3.79 -12.75 19.11
C THR A 65 -5.07 -13.03 18.33
N PHE A 66 -4.95 -13.77 17.22
CA PHE A 66 -6.12 -14.13 16.43
C PHE A 66 -7.18 -14.87 17.27
N ARG A 67 -6.74 -15.70 18.21
CA ARG A 67 -7.61 -16.37 19.18
C ARG A 67 -8.41 -15.37 20.02
N LYS A 68 -7.78 -14.30 20.53
CA LYS A 68 -8.49 -13.25 21.27
C LYS A 68 -9.52 -12.52 20.39
N CYS A 69 -9.24 -12.33 19.11
CA CYS A 69 -10.21 -11.77 18.17
C CYS A 69 -11.44 -12.67 18.03
N LEU A 70 -11.24 -13.98 17.89
CA LEU A 70 -12.35 -14.95 17.82
C LEU A 70 -13.13 -15.03 19.13
N GLU A 71 -12.45 -15.08 20.27
CA GLU A 71 -13.07 -15.10 21.60
C GLU A 71 -13.88 -13.82 21.88
N ALA A 72 -13.49 -12.69 21.28
CA ALA A 72 -14.24 -11.43 21.34
C ALA A 72 -15.43 -11.37 20.37
N GLY A 73 -15.67 -12.41 19.57
CA GLY A 73 -16.78 -12.46 18.60
C GLY A 73 -16.49 -11.80 17.25
N LEU A 74 -15.25 -11.39 16.97
CA LEU A 74 -14.92 -10.68 15.72
C LEU A 74 -15.14 -11.56 14.47
N GLY A 75 -15.14 -12.88 14.63
CA GLY A 75 -15.44 -13.84 13.57
C GLY A 75 -16.80 -13.61 12.91
N ASP A 76 -17.81 -13.21 13.69
CA ASP A 76 -19.17 -12.95 13.21
C ASP A 76 -19.26 -11.66 12.39
N TYR A 77 -18.24 -10.81 12.46
CA TYR A 77 -18.13 -9.54 11.76
C TYR A 77 -17.00 -9.54 10.71
N ALA A 78 -16.63 -10.72 10.20
CA ALA A 78 -15.50 -10.86 9.27
C ALA A 78 -15.63 -9.94 8.05
N ASP A 79 -16.83 -9.82 7.47
CA ASP A 79 -17.07 -8.98 6.29
C ASP A 79 -16.79 -7.49 6.57
N VAL A 80 -17.13 -7.01 7.78
CA VAL A 80 -16.86 -5.62 8.19
C VAL A 80 -15.35 -5.37 8.27
N VAL A 81 -14.61 -6.30 8.88
CA VAL A 81 -13.16 -6.19 9.03
C VAL A 81 -12.47 -6.25 7.66
N VAL A 82 -12.92 -7.15 6.77
CA VAL A 82 -12.40 -7.26 5.41
C VAL A 82 -12.61 -5.96 4.64
N GLN A 83 -13.81 -5.39 4.69
CA GLN A 83 -14.09 -4.12 3.99
C GLN A 83 -13.23 -2.95 4.49
N VAL A 84 -13.05 -2.81 5.81
CA VAL A 84 -12.20 -1.77 6.38
C VAL A 84 -10.73 -2.00 6.00
N ALA A 85 -10.25 -3.25 6.09
CA ALA A 85 -8.89 -3.60 5.69
C ALA A 85 -8.63 -3.35 4.19
N GLU A 86 -9.60 -3.62 3.31
CA GLU A 86 -9.49 -3.31 1.89
C GLU A 86 -9.37 -1.80 1.62
N SER A 87 -10.12 -0.97 2.34
CA SER A 87 -9.98 0.49 2.26
C SER A 87 -8.59 0.92 2.73
N ALA A 88 -8.18 0.43 3.89
CA ALA A 88 -6.88 0.69 4.48
C ALA A 88 -5.72 0.28 3.56
N GLY A 89 -5.84 -0.87 2.88
CA GLY A 89 -4.85 -1.35 1.91
C GLY A 89 -4.74 -0.43 0.68
N LYS A 90 -5.85 0.13 0.20
CA LYS A 90 -5.85 1.10 -0.92
C LYS A 90 -5.25 2.44 -0.52
N GLU A 91 -5.57 2.93 0.67
CA GLU A 91 -4.92 4.10 1.27
C GLU A 91 -3.41 3.92 1.38
N PHE A 92 -2.96 2.76 1.89
CA PHE A 92 -1.55 2.43 2.01
C PHE A 92 -0.86 2.36 0.65
N ALA A 93 -1.49 1.76 -0.36
CA ALA A 93 -0.91 1.71 -1.70
C ALA A 93 -0.72 3.11 -2.32
N LEU A 94 -1.68 4.02 -2.09
CA LEU A 94 -1.58 5.41 -2.51
C LEU A 94 -0.40 6.09 -1.81
N GLU A 95 -0.29 5.96 -0.49
CA GLU A 95 0.83 6.50 0.28
C GLU A 95 2.19 5.98 -0.22
N GLN A 96 2.32 4.66 -0.42
CA GLN A 96 3.58 4.08 -0.90
C GLN A 96 3.94 4.59 -2.30
N THR A 97 2.95 4.84 -3.15
CA THR A 97 3.17 5.43 -4.48
C THR A 97 3.70 6.86 -4.36
N LEU A 98 3.13 7.68 -3.47
CA LEU A 98 3.59 9.05 -3.21
C LEU A 98 5.03 9.06 -2.67
N ILE A 99 5.32 8.23 -1.65
CA ILE A 99 6.66 8.10 -1.06
C ILE A 99 7.68 7.67 -2.11
N LYS A 100 7.30 6.71 -2.97
CA LYS A 100 8.17 6.25 -4.04
C LYS A 100 8.54 7.38 -4.99
N MET A 101 7.55 8.14 -5.49
CA MET A 101 7.81 9.30 -6.35
C MET A 101 8.77 10.29 -5.67
N GLN A 102 8.49 10.65 -4.42
CA GLN A 102 9.33 11.58 -3.64
C GLN A 102 10.78 11.08 -3.51
N THR A 103 10.95 9.79 -3.23
CA THR A 103 12.28 9.17 -3.08
C THR A 103 13.06 9.17 -4.40
N GLU A 104 12.39 8.95 -5.53
CA GLU A 104 13.04 9.00 -6.85
C GLU A 104 13.62 10.39 -7.14
N TRP A 105 12.91 11.45 -6.74
CA TRP A 105 13.38 12.84 -6.86
C TRP A 105 14.59 13.19 -5.99
N GLU A 106 14.81 12.50 -4.86
CA GLU A 106 15.99 12.74 -4.00
C GLU A 106 17.31 12.41 -4.72
N SER A 107 17.26 11.53 -5.73
CA SER A 107 18.44 11.07 -6.46
C SER A 107 18.75 11.90 -7.72
N ILE A 108 17.88 12.84 -8.09
CA ILE A 108 18.00 13.60 -9.34
C ILE A 108 19.11 14.64 -9.20
N VAL A 109 20.04 14.60 -10.16
CA VAL A 109 21.13 15.57 -10.30
C VAL A 109 21.03 16.21 -11.67
N ILE A 110 20.86 17.53 -11.69
CA ILE A 110 20.85 18.32 -12.92
C ILE A 110 22.29 18.70 -13.27
N GLU A 111 22.71 18.39 -14.50
CA GLU A 111 24.07 18.66 -14.95
C GLU A 111 24.23 20.11 -15.43
N LEU A 112 25.32 20.75 -15.02
CA LEU A 112 25.76 22.04 -15.56
C LEU A 112 27.03 21.85 -16.38
N THR A 113 27.07 22.43 -17.58
CA THR A 113 28.21 22.35 -18.49
C THR A 113 28.71 23.73 -18.89
N ALA A 114 30.03 23.90 -18.97
CA ALA A 114 30.63 25.19 -19.32
C ALA A 114 30.21 25.62 -20.74
N TYR A 115 29.85 26.90 -20.89
CA TYR A 115 29.44 27.46 -22.16
C TYR A 115 30.61 28.15 -22.87
N LYS A 116 31.29 27.41 -23.76
CA LYS A 116 32.44 27.91 -24.54
C LYS A 116 33.47 28.57 -23.61
N ASP A 117 34.08 29.68 -24.04
CA ASP A 117 35.07 30.44 -23.26
C ASP A 117 34.46 31.64 -22.51
N THR A 118 33.15 31.62 -22.28
CA THR A 118 32.45 32.76 -21.64
C THR A 118 32.64 32.81 -20.12
N GLY A 119 33.10 31.72 -19.51
CA GLY A 119 33.16 31.56 -18.06
C GLY A 119 31.80 31.30 -17.40
N THR A 120 30.73 31.09 -18.19
CA THR A 120 29.38 30.75 -17.69
C THR A 120 29.04 29.27 -17.93
N PHE A 121 27.90 28.83 -17.39
CA PHE A 121 27.43 27.44 -17.49
C PHE A 121 26.00 27.40 -18.03
N ILE A 122 25.69 26.34 -18.77
CA ILE A 122 24.34 25.99 -19.22
C ILE A 122 23.88 24.70 -18.54
N MET A 123 22.58 24.63 -18.28
CA MET A 123 21.91 23.46 -17.74
C MET A 123 21.64 22.44 -18.84
N LYS A 124 21.93 21.18 -18.54
CA LYS A 124 21.49 20.03 -19.32
C LYS A 124 20.53 19.20 -18.49
N ILE A 125 19.31 19.07 -19.00
CA ILE A 125 18.29 18.19 -18.45
C ILE A 125 18.28 16.95 -19.35
N SER A 126 18.33 15.77 -18.74
CA SER A 126 18.26 14.53 -19.51
C SER A 126 16.81 14.22 -19.91
N ASP A 127 16.64 13.49 -21.01
CA ASP A 127 15.31 13.06 -21.46
C ASP A 127 14.62 12.18 -20.39
N GLU A 128 15.38 11.42 -19.61
CA GLU A 128 14.87 10.60 -18.51
C GLU A 128 14.28 11.45 -17.37
N VAL A 129 14.91 12.56 -17.00
CA VAL A 129 14.39 13.49 -15.97
C VAL A 129 13.09 14.13 -16.44
N THR A 130 13.03 14.50 -17.71
CA THR A 130 11.84 15.12 -18.31
C THR A 130 10.68 14.13 -18.36
N GLN A 131 10.93 12.90 -18.82
CA GLN A 131 9.92 11.83 -18.83
C GLN A 131 9.42 11.50 -17.42
N MET A 132 10.31 11.41 -16.43
CA MET A 132 9.93 11.15 -15.04
C MET A 132 9.03 12.25 -14.48
N LEU A 133 9.32 13.52 -14.80
CA LEU A 133 8.48 14.65 -14.40
C LEU A 133 7.07 14.56 -14.98
N ASP A 134 6.96 14.29 -16.29
CA ASP A 134 5.66 14.14 -16.97
C ASP A 134 4.87 12.95 -16.40
N ASP A 135 5.53 11.80 -16.20
CA ASP A 135 4.91 10.61 -15.63
C ASP A 135 4.40 10.88 -14.20
N HIS A 136 5.19 11.58 -13.38
CA HIS A 136 4.82 11.90 -12.00
C HIS A 136 3.72 12.95 -11.91
N LEU A 137 3.65 13.91 -12.85
CA LEU A 137 2.52 14.84 -12.96
C LEU A 137 1.21 14.09 -13.27
N ILE A 138 1.23 13.20 -14.27
CA ILE A 138 0.05 12.39 -14.63
C ILE A 138 -0.36 11.48 -13.48
N LEU A 139 0.59 10.81 -12.84
CA LEU A 139 0.32 9.90 -11.73
C LEU A 139 -0.25 10.64 -10.52
N THR A 140 0.32 11.80 -10.16
CA THR A 140 -0.18 12.63 -9.07
C THR A 140 -1.61 13.10 -9.34
N GLN A 141 -1.91 13.51 -10.58
CA GLN A 141 -3.27 13.86 -11.00
C GLN A 141 -4.25 12.69 -10.89
N GLN A 142 -3.83 11.45 -11.22
CA GLN A 142 -4.67 10.26 -11.04
C GLN A 142 -4.94 9.99 -9.55
N MET A 143 -3.92 10.14 -8.71
CA MET A 143 -4.02 9.96 -7.27
C MET A 143 -4.94 11.00 -6.62
N SER A 144 -4.95 12.24 -7.12
CA SER A 144 -5.83 13.31 -6.61
C SER A 144 -7.32 13.07 -6.90
N PHE A 145 -7.65 12.17 -7.83
CA PHE A 145 -9.03 11.69 -8.06
C PHE A 145 -9.39 10.41 -7.28
N SER A 146 -8.43 9.79 -6.57
CA SER A 146 -8.71 8.59 -5.79
C SER A 146 -9.67 8.89 -4.64
N PRO A 147 -10.71 8.05 -4.41
CA PRO A 147 -11.58 8.20 -3.25
C PRO A 147 -10.87 7.85 -1.92
N PHE A 148 -9.68 7.23 -1.99
CA PHE A 148 -8.87 6.85 -0.83
C PHE A 148 -7.80 7.89 -0.48
N LYS A 149 -7.88 9.09 -1.04
CA LYS A 149 -6.88 10.15 -0.85
C LYS A 149 -7.01 10.91 0.47
N GLY A 150 -8.12 10.79 1.20
CA GLY A 150 -8.55 11.78 2.21
C GLY A 150 -7.45 12.21 3.19
N GLU A 151 -6.72 11.26 3.77
CA GLU A 151 -5.65 11.53 4.74
C GLU A 151 -4.34 12.05 4.12
N PHE A 152 -4.22 11.93 2.80
CA PHE A 152 -3.03 12.30 2.02
C PHE A 152 -3.29 13.48 1.09
N GLU A 153 -4.48 14.09 1.14
CA GLU A 153 -4.89 15.13 0.20
C GLU A 153 -3.96 16.35 0.26
N GLU A 154 -3.64 16.82 1.46
CA GLU A 154 -2.69 17.92 1.67
C GLU A 154 -1.29 17.57 1.10
N GLN A 155 -0.78 16.37 1.40
CA GLN A 155 0.53 15.93 0.90
C GLN A 155 0.56 15.77 -0.61
N LEU A 156 -0.54 15.31 -1.22
CA LEU A 156 -0.68 15.21 -2.67
C LEU A 156 -0.69 16.58 -3.33
N THR A 157 -1.44 17.54 -2.77
CA THR A 157 -1.47 18.92 -3.28
C THR A 157 -0.10 19.58 -3.17
N GLU A 158 0.57 19.48 -2.02
CA GLU A 158 1.93 20.00 -1.88
C GLU A 158 2.92 19.36 -2.86
N TRP A 159 2.73 18.06 -3.16
CA TRP A 159 3.56 17.34 -4.11
C TRP A 159 3.31 17.78 -5.54
N GLU A 160 2.04 17.91 -5.93
CA GLU A 160 1.61 18.43 -7.23
C GLU A 160 2.18 19.83 -7.49
N ASP A 161 2.08 20.72 -6.50
CA ASP A 161 2.64 22.08 -6.57
C ASP A 161 4.16 22.06 -6.78
N LYS A 162 4.89 21.17 -6.10
CA LYS A 162 6.34 21.01 -6.28
C LYS A 162 6.69 20.55 -7.69
N LEU A 163 5.93 19.60 -8.26
CA LEU A 163 6.15 19.12 -9.62
C LEU A 163 5.89 20.22 -10.65
N HIS A 164 4.78 20.96 -10.52
CA HIS A 164 4.47 22.08 -11.41
C HIS A 164 5.49 23.21 -11.31
N LEU A 165 5.93 23.56 -10.10
CA LEU A 165 6.99 24.55 -9.92
C LEU A 165 8.30 24.08 -10.57
N THR A 166 8.62 22.79 -10.45
CA THR A 166 9.81 22.21 -11.08
C THR A 166 9.71 22.32 -12.61
N GLN A 167 8.57 21.93 -13.20
CA GLN A 167 8.32 22.07 -14.64
C GLN A 167 8.52 23.52 -15.10
N PHE A 168 7.87 24.47 -14.43
CA PHE A 168 7.96 25.89 -14.76
C PHE A 168 9.41 26.40 -14.67
N VAL A 169 10.14 26.08 -13.60
CA VAL A 169 11.53 26.53 -13.43
C VAL A 169 12.44 25.95 -14.51
N LEU A 170 12.27 24.67 -14.86
CA LEU A 170 13.06 24.04 -15.93
C LEU A 170 12.78 24.69 -17.28
N GLU A 171 11.52 24.94 -17.62
CA GLU A 171 11.12 25.60 -18.87
C GLU A 171 11.68 27.03 -18.97
N GLU A 172 11.49 27.85 -17.94
CA GLU A 172 12.00 29.22 -17.89
C GLU A 172 13.53 29.26 -17.95
N TRP A 173 14.21 28.34 -17.27
CA TRP A 173 15.67 28.24 -17.35
C TRP A 173 16.12 27.90 -18.76
N MET A 174 15.48 26.92 -19.40
CA MET A 174 15.78 26.52 -20.77
C MET A 174 15.56 27.66 -21.77
N GLU A 175 14.56 28.52 -21.56
CA GLU A 175 14.32 29.72 -22.38
C GLU A 175 15.38 30.80 -22.13
N CYS A 176 15.71 31.08 -20.87
CA CYS A 176 16.68 32.12 -20.50
C CYS A 176 18.11 31.83 -21.01
N GLN A 177 18.48 30.57 -21.15
CA GLN A 177 19.83 30.18 -21.56
C GLN A 177 20.01 29.98 -23.08
N LYS A 178 18.94 30.11 -23.87
CA LYS A 178 19.02 30.10 -25.35
C LYS A 178 19.85 31.28 -25.87
#